data_AF-A0A9Q3CIK0-F1
#
_entry.id   AF-A0A9Q3CIK0-F1
#
_cell.length_a   1.000
_cell.length_b   1.000
_cell.length_c   1.000
_cell.angle_alpha   90.00
_cell.angle_beta   90.00
_cell.angle_gamma   90.00
#
_symmetry.space_group_name_H-M   'P 1'
#
loop_
_entity.id
_entity.type
_entity.pdbx_description
1 polymer ?
#
loop_
_entity_poly.entity_id
_entity_poly.type
_entity_poly.pdbx_seq_one_letter_code
_entity_poly.pdbx_strand_id
1 'polypeptide(L)'
;MSLRDGFTVLKAQNTEGRQVYLQVLPIHGDLLAIHKAVGFGPPAALKFCGWCDANLNELQLMKVGTKRTGYEIREVEKAWRNEKSLKEQEDIQKETGIQWSELNMLPY
;
A
#
# COMPACT_ATOMS: atom_id res chain seq x y z
N MET A 1 10.32 -8.70 24.65
CA MET A 1 9.85 -7.35 24.28
C MET A 1 8.72 -7.52 23.29
N SER A 2 7.46 -7.31 23.70
CA SER A 2 6.34 -7.35 22.75
C SER A 2 6.37 -6.07 21.93
N LEU A 3 6.07 -6.16 20.63
CA LEU A 3 5.98 -4.98 19.76
C LEU A 3 4.95 -3.94 20.26
N ARG A 4 3.99 -4.41 21.08
CA ARG A 4 2.96 -3.59 21.74
C ARG A 4 3.48 -2.76 22.90
N ASP A 5 4.56 -3.18 23.55
CA ASP A 5 5.12 -2.47 24.71
C ASP A 5 5.96 -1.25 24.26
N GLY A 6 6.27 -1.20 22.97
CA GLY A 6 7.12 -0.18 22.36
C GLY A 6 8.58 -0.27 22.83
N PHE A 7 9.42 0.57 22.24
CA PHE A 7 10.80 0.76 22.69
C PHE A 7 11.24 2.21 22.52
N THR A 8 12.15 2.65 23.38
CA THR A 8 12.68 4.00 23.34
C THR A 8 13.89 4.06 22.42
N VAL A 9 13.84 4.93 21.40
CA VAL A 9 14.99 5.25 20.56
C VAL A 9 15.62 6.53 21.08
N LEU A 10 16.85 6.45 21.60
CA LEU A 10 17.65 7.60 21.99
C LEU A 10 18.27 8.23 20.74
N LYS A 11 18.16 9.56 20.59
CA LYS A 11 18.90 10.31 19.57
C LYS A 11 19.94 11.18 20.26
N ALA A 12 21.09 11.38 19.63
CA ALA A 12 22.17 12.23 20.17
C ALA A 12 21.71 13.66 20.52
N GLN A 13 20.65 14.15 19.86
CA GLN A 13 20.07 15.49 20.07
C GLN A 13 18.86 15.51 21.02
N ASN A 14 18.39 14.35 21.50
CA ASN A 14 17.27 14.27 22.44
C ASN A 14 17.53 13.20 23.49
N THR A 15 17.94 13.65 24.67
CA THR A 15 18.30 12.82 25.83
C THR A 15 17.10 12.14 26.48
N GLU A 16 15.86 12.58 26.22
CA GLU A 16 14.65 11.93 26.73
C GLU A 16 14.23 10.71 25.89
N GLY A 17 14.80 10.56 24.68
CA GLY A 17 14.42 9.52 23.74
C GLY A 17 13.04 9.70 23.12
N ARG A 18 12.66 8.80 22.21
CA ARG A 18 11.32 8.76 21.61
C ARG A 18 10.75 7.36 21.74
N GLN A 19 9.57 7.23 22.35
CA GLN A 19 8.85 5.97 22.41
C GLN A 19 8.31 5.62 21.01
N VAL A 20 8.65 4.43 20.53
CA VAL A 20 8.21 3.90 19.24
C VAL A 20 7.40 2.63 19.51
N TYR A 21 6.22 2.53 18.89
CA TYR A 21 5.40 1.32 18.90
C TYR A 21 5.41 0.71 17.52
N LEU A 22 5.44 -0.62 17.44
CA LEU A 22 5.32 -1.33 16.17
C LEU A 22 4.06 -2.20 16.22
N GLN A 23 3.18 -2.04 15.23
CA GLN A 23 2.03 -2.93 15.06
C GLN A 23 2.17 -3.63 13.72
N VAL A 24 2.17 -4.97 13.75
CA VAL A 24 2.16 -5.80 12.54
C VAL A 24 0.74 -6.30 12.35
N LEU A 25 0.12 -5.93 11.23
CA LEU A 25 -1.17 -6.43 10.80
C LEU A 25 -0.95 -7.48 9.70
N PRO A 26 -0.95 -8.79 10.04
CA PRO A 26 -0.90 -9.82 9.01
C PRO A 26 -2.25 -9.88 8.29
N ILE A 27 -2.20 -9.81 6.96
CA ILE A 27 -3.38 -9.96 6.11
C ILE A 27 -3.26 -11.30 5.42
N HIS A 28 -4.21 -12.19 5.68
CA HIS A 28 -4.23 -13.55 5.15
C HIS A 28 -5.59 -13.84 4.52
N GLY A 29 -5.54 -14.38 3.31
CA GLY A 29 -6.70 -14.67 2.48
C GLY A 29 -6.24 -15.09 1.09
N ASP A 30 -7.19 -15.40 0.22
CA ASP A 30 -6.88 -15.52 -1.20
C ASP A 30 -6.44 -14.16 -1.78
N LEU A 31 -5.82 -14.20 -2.97
CA LEU A 31 -5.24 -13.01 -3.59
C LEU A 31 -6.29 -11.91 -3.83
N LEU A 32 -7.51 -12.28 -4.19
CA LEU A 32 -8.59 -11.33 -4.46
C LEU A 32 -9.04 -10.64 -3.17
N ALA A 33 -9.22 -11.41 -2.09
CA ALA A 33 -9.58 -10.92 -0.78
C ALA A 33 -8.50 -9.98 -0.23
N ILE A 34 -7.22 -10.36 -0.36
CA ILE A 34 -6.09 -9.52 0.05
C ILE A 34 -6.13 -8.20 -0.72
N HIS A 35 -6.16 -8.23 -2.05
CA HIS A 35 -6.15 -7.02 -2.89
C HIS A 35 -7.28 -6.08 -2.52
N LYS A 36 -8.50 -6.62 -2.36
CA LYS A 36 -9.66 -5.81 -1.95
C LYS A 36 -9.46 -5.17 -0.58
N ALA A 37 -8.92 -5.91 0.40
CA ALA A 37 -8.68 -5.41 1.75
C ALA A 37 -7.62 -4.29 1.78
N VAL A 38 -6.55 -4.42 0.99
CA VAL A 38 -5.42 -3.47 0.98
C VAL A 38 -5.51 -2.41 -0.12
N GLY A 39 -6.63 -2.32 -0.85
CA GLY A 39 -6.81 -1.28 -1.85
C GLY A 39 -6.04 -1.50 -3.16
N PHE A 40 -5.70 -2.74 -3.51
CA PHE A 40 -5.21 -3.07 -4.86
C PHE A 40 -6.34 -3.49 -5.79
N GLY A 41 -6.14 -3.26 -7.08
CA GLY A 41 -7.03 -3.72 -8.14
C GLY A 41 -7.14 -5.24 -8.20
N PRO A 42 -8.17 -5.78 -8.88
CA PRO A 42 -8.33 -7.23 -9.01
C PRO A 42 -7.14 -7.87 -9.71
N PRO A 43 -6.87 -9.18 -9.52
CA PRO A 43 -5.78 -9.89 -10.19
C PRO A 43 -5.82 -9.84 -11.73
N ALA A 44 -6.98 -9.51 -12.32
CA ALA A 44 -7.17 -9.33 -13.75
C ALA A 44 -6.98 -7.87 -14.25
N ALA A 45 -6.61 -6.93 -13.36
CA ALA A 45 -6.35 -5.55 -13.74
C ALA A 45 -5.06 -5.41 -14.57
N LEU A 46 -4.94 -4.32 -15.32
CA LEU A 46 -3.73 -4.01 -16.09
C LEU A 46 -2.49 -3.92 -15.18
N LYS A 47 -2.65 -3.27 -14.02
CA LYS A 47 -1.67 -3.20 -12.93
C LYS A 47 -2.09 -4.14 -11.80
N PHE A 48 -1.94 -5.45 -12.02
CA PHE A 48 -2.45 -6.49 -11.11
C PHE A 48 -1.59 -6.69 -9.87
N CYS A 49 -0.26 -6.56 -9.96
CA CYS A 49 0.62 -6.89 -8.83
C CYS A 49 0.46 -5.84 -7.74
N GLY A 50 0.49 -6.21 -6.45
CA GLY A 50 0.56 -5.25 -5.33
C GLY A 50 1.98 -4.75 -5.01
N TRP A 51 3.01 -5.50 -5.41
CA TRP A 51 4.41 -5.21 -5.05
C TRP A 51 5.19 -4.41 -6.09
N CYS A 52 4.82 -4.51 -7.38
CA CYS A 52 5.49 -3.83 -8.48
C CYS A 52 4.50 -3.35 -9.53
N ASP A 53 4.95 -2.49 -10.44
CA ASP A 53 4.15 -1.90 -11.51
C ASP A 53 3.99 -2.79 -12.76
N ALA A 54 4.18 -4.11 -12.63
CA ALA A 54 4.06 -5.05 -13.74
C ALA A 54 2.73 -4.89 -14.49
N ASN A 55 2.81 -4.94 -15.82
CA ASN A 55 1.68 -4.78 -16.72
C ASN A 55 1.19 -6.16 -17.20
N LEU A 56 -0.12 -6.39 -17.14
CA LEU A 56 -0.73 -7.64 -17.60
C LEU A 56 -0.45 -7.94 -19.08
N ASN A 57 -0.35 -6.92 -19.93
CA ASN A 57 -0.02 -7.05 -21.35
C ASN A 57 1.44 -7.47 -21.60
N GLU A 58 2.27 -7.41 -20.57
CA GLU A 58 3.70 -7.74 -20.61
C GLU A 58 4.02 -9.01 -19.81
N LEU A 59 3.00 -9.73 -19.33
CA LEU A 59 3.15 -10.87 -18.44
C LEU A 59 4.03 -11.98 -19.04
N GLN A 60 3.97 -12.17 -20.35
CA GLN A 60 4.81 -13.13 -21.10
C GLN A 60 6.32 -12.88 -20.93
N LEU A 61 6.73 -11.66 -20.59
CA LEU A 61 8.14 -11.34 -20.36
C LEU A 61 8.66 -11.93 -19.05
N MET A 62 7.76 -12.32 -18.13
CA MET A 62 8.08 -12.87 -16.81
C MET A 62 9.09 -12.00 -16.04
N LYS A 63 8.95 -10.67 -16.16
CA LYS A 63 9.80 -9.69 -15.48
C LYS A 63 9.04 -9.05 -14.32
N VAL A 64 9.76 -8.81 -13.24
CA VAL A 64 9.27 -7.97 -12.15
C VAL A 64 9.36 -6.52 -12.62
N GLY A 65 8.28 -5.76 -12.38
CA GLY A 65 8.26 -4.33 -12.64
C GLY A 65 9.08 -3.53 -11.63
N THR A 66 9.06 -2.21 -11.77
CA THR A 66 9.53 -1.26 -10.77
C THR A 66 8.79 -1.51 -9.46
N LYS A 67 9.54 -1.64 -8.37
CA LYS A 67 8.99 -1.86 -7.04
C LYS A 67 8.18 -0.64 -6.60
N ARG A 68 6.96 -0.86 -6.09
CA ARG A 68 6.18 0.22 -5.48
C ARG A 68 6.72 0.57 -4.10
N THR A 69 6.70 1.86 -3.78
CA THR A 69 6.98 2.36 -2.44
C THR A 69 5.69 2.65 -1.69
N GLY A 70 5.73 2.56 -0.35
CA GLY A 70 4.58 2.94 0.47
C GLY A 70 4.21 4.43 0.35
N TYR A 71 5.19 5.29 0.01
CA TYR A 71 4.93 6.70 -0.27
C TYR A 71 4.08 6.88 -1.53
N GLU A 72 4.50 6.27 -2.66
CA GLU A 72 3.76 6.34 -3.93
C GLU A 72 2.34 5.78 -3.79
N ILE A 73 2.18 4.65 -3.10
CA ILE A 73 0.86 4.05 -2.86
C ILE A 73 -0.04 5.03 -2.13
N ARG A 74 0.43 5.63 -1.02
CA ARG A 74 -0.37 6.58 -0.24
C ARG A 74 -0.72 7.85 -1.02
N GLU A 75 0.18 8.35 -1.87
CA GLU A 75 -0.12 9.52 -2.70
C GLU A 75 -1.22 9.22 -3.72
N VAL A 76 -1.18 8.06 -4.37
CA VAL A 76 -2.23 7.62 -5.30
C VAL A 76 -3.56 7.40 -4.58
N GLU A 77 -3.54 6.75 -3.41
CA GLU A 77 -4.77 6.54 -2.63
C GLU A 77 -5.40 7.83 -2.14
N LYS A 78 -4.60 8.81 -1.74
CA LYS A 78 -5.12 10.15 -1.39
C LYS A 78 -5.76 10.80 -2.60
N ALA A 79 -5.14 10.70 -3.79
CA ALA A 79 -5.72 11.21 -5.02
C ALA A 79 -7.06 10.52 -5.32
N TRP A 80 -7.11 9.18 -5.27
CA TRP A 80 -8.33 8.41 -5.44
C TRP A 80 -9.42 8.81 -4.44
N ARG A 81 -9.08 8.92 -3.15
CA ARG A 81 -10.05 9.25 -2.08
C ARG A 81 -10.60 10.67 -2.21
N ASN A 82 -9.76 11.62 -2.60
CA ASN A 82 -10.14 13.02 -2.72
C ASN A 82 -10.92 13.31 -4.00
N GLU A 83 -10.90 12.38 -4.96
CA GLU A 83 -11.67 12.50 -6.18
C GLU A 83 -13.17 12.34 -5.92
N LYS A 84 -13.97 13.20 -6.53
CA LYS A 84 -15.44 13.26 -6.37
C LYS A 84 -16.17 12.51 -7.47
N SER A 85 -15.52 12.30 -8.60
CA SER A 85 -16.08 11.56 -9.72
C SER A 85 -15.75 10.08 -9.62
N LEU A 86 -16.80 9.23 -9.60
CA LEU A 86 -16.61 7.78 -9.68
C LEU A 86 -15.83 7.36 -10.93
N LYS A 87 -16.03 8.06 -12.04
CA LYS A 87 -15.31 7.80 -13.28
C LYS A 87 -13.81 8.06 -13.11
N GLU A 88 -13.44 9.19 -12.51
CA GLU A 88 -12.03 9.54 -12.32
C GLU A 88 -11.36 8.63 -11.28
N GLN A 89 -12.11 8.19 -10.25
CA GLN A 89 -11.66 7.13 -9.34
C GLN A 89 -11.37 5.81 -10.07
N GLU A 90 -12.28 5.38 -10.95
CA GLU A 90 -12.07 4.18 -11.77
C GLU A 90 -10.88 4.33 -12.71
N ASP A 91 -10.68 5.51 -13.29
CA ASP A 91 -9.56 5.78 -14.20
C ASP A 91 -8.23 5.74 -13.43
N ILE A 92 -8.14 6.36 -12.24
CA ILE A 92 -6.98 6.23 -11.35
C ILE A 92 -6.70 4.76 -11.03
N GLN A 93 -7.74 3.98 -10.68
CA GLN A 93 -7.57 2.57 -10.37
C GLN A 93 -7.09 1.76 -11.57
N LYS A 94 -7.61 2.02 -12.78
CA LYS A 94 -7.18 1.34 -14.01
C LYS A 94 -5.73 1.64 -14.35
N GLU A 95 -5.31 2.89 -14.18
CA GLU A 95 -3.95 3.34 -14.50
C GLU A 95 -2.91 2.85 -13.50
N THR A 96 -3.26 2.83 -12.21
CA THR A 96 -2.29 2.59 -11.13
C THR A 96 -2.40 1.20 -10.51
N GLY A 97 -3.58 0.57 -10.61
CA GLY A 97 -3.95 -0.63 -9.89
C GLY A 97 -4.25 -0.39 -8.41
N ILE A 98 -4.50 0.86 -8.00
CA ILE A 98 -4.64 1.26 -6.59
C ILE A 98 -5.98 1.99 -6.41
N GLN A 99 -6.68 1.66 -5.33
CA GLN A 99 -7.84 2.36 -4.81
C GLN A 99 -7.62 2.61 -3.31
N TRP A 100 -8.46 3.43 -2.70
CA TRP A 100 -8.32 3.71 -1.27
C TRP A 100 -8.59 2.49 -0.37
N SER A 101 -7.74 2.29 0.63
CA SER A 101 -7.98 1.45 1.80
C SER A 101 -7.54 2.15 3.09
N GLU A 102 -8.36 2.07 4.14
CA GLU A 102 -7.98 2.55 5.48
C GLU A 102 -6.70 1.90 5.99
N LEU A 103 -6.43 0.65 5.56
CA LEU A 103 -5.26 -0.08 6.02
C LEU A 103 -3.97 0.60 5.62
N ASN A 104 -3.89 1.23 4.44
CA ASN A 104 -2.71 1.92 3.94
C ASN A 104 -2.48 3.31 4.56
N MET A 105 -3.52 3.86 5.21
CA MET A 105 -3.51 5.15 5.90
C MET A 105 -3.15 5.05 7.39
N LEU A 106 -2.92 3.84 7.90
CA LEU A 106 -2.51 3.65 9.28
C LEU A 106 -1.18 4.37 9.56
N PRO A 107 -1.02 4.99 10.75
CA PRO A 107 0.21 5.67 11.12
C PRO A 107 1.26 4.62 11.54
N TYR A 108 1.96 4.04 10.56
CA TYR A 108 3.13 3.20 10.79
C TYR A 108 4.40 4.03 10.96
#